data_AF-A0A6J4SM60-F1
#
_entry.id   AF-A0A6J4SM60-F1
#
_cell.length_a   1.000
_cell.length_b   1.000
_cell.length_c   1.000
_cell.angle_alpha   90.00
_cell.angle_beta   90.00
_cell.angle_gamma   90.00
#
_symmetry.space_group_name_H-M   'P 1'
#
loop_
_entity.id
_entity.type
_entity.pdbx_description
1 polymer ?
#
loop_
_entity_poly.entity_id
_entity_poly.type
_entity_poly.pdbx_seq_one_letter_code
_entity_poly.pdbx_strand_id
1 'polypeptide(L)' 'MRDVENYLEIKKISAARFGREVMRDPRFVFDLRAGREPRARTVCRVRAFLEQSR' A
#
# COMPACT_ATOMS: atom_id res chain seq x y z
N MET A 1 8.11 -2.38 -4.21
CA MET A 1 7.46 -1.96 -2.94
C MET A 1 8.02 -0.68 -2.34
N ARG A 2 9.04 -0.05 -2.92
CA ARG A 2 9.59 1.20 -2.39
C ARG A 2 8.59 2.36 -2.44
N ASP A 3 7.69 2.40 -3.42
CA ASP A 3 6.70 3.47 -3.57
C ASP A 3 5.71 3.54 -2.40
N VAL A 4 5.27 2.38 -1.91
CA VAL A 4 4.38 2.31 -0.74
C VAL A 4 5.11 2.82 0.49
N GLU A 5 6.35 2.38 0.72
CA GLU A 5 7.11 2.82 1.90
C GLU A 5 7.43 4.32 1.86
N ASN A 6 7.80 4.84 0.69
CA ASN A 6 8.02 6.28 0.50
C ASN A 6 6.72 7.08 0.77
N TYR A 7 5.58 6.59 0.28
CA TYR A 7 4.29 7.22 0.56
C TYR A 7 3.95 7.25 2.06
N LEU A 8 4.20 6.14 2.78
CA LEU A 8 4.00 6.08 4.23
C LEU A 8 4.89 7.11 4.96
N GLU A 9 6.14 7.26 4.53
CA GLU A 9 7.09 8.20 5.12
C GLU A 9 6.70 9.67 4.84
N ILE A 10 6.37 9.99 3.59
CA ILE A 10 5.99 11.34 3.15
C ILE A 10 4.68 11.78 3.82
N LYS A 11 3.65 10.93 3.80
CA LYS A 11 2.33 11.27 4.35
C LYS A 11 2.24 11.05 5.86
N LYS A 12 3.28 10.50 6.50
CA LYS A 12 3.32 10.16 7.94
C LYS A 12 2.11 9.31 8.38
N ILE A 13 1.66 8.40 7.53
CA ILE A 13 0.56 7.47 7.86
C ILE A 13 1.11 6.08 8.20
N SER A 14 0.38 5.35 9.03
CA SER A 14 0.75 3.98 9.38
C SER A 14 0.47 3.01 8.23
N ALA A 15 1.28 1.95 8.13
CA ALA A 15 1.08 0.83 7.20
C ALA A 15 -0.34 0.23 7.29
N ALA A 16 -0.88 0.12 8.50
CA ALA A 16 -2.24 -0.36 8.74
C ALA A 16 -3.31 0.59 8.18
N ARG A 17 -3.11 1.91 8.32
CA ARG A 17 -4.03 2.91 7.75
C ARG A 17 -4.04 2.84 6.23
N PHE A 18 -2.86 2.81 5.61
CA PHE A 18 -2.76 2.65 4.16
C PHE A 18 -3.46 1.38 3.67
N GLY A 19 -3.22 0.25 4.34
CA GLY A 19 -3.88 -1.00 3.99
C GLY A 19 -5.41 -0.92 4.06
N ARG A 20 -5.96 -0.26 5.09
CA ARG A 20 -7.41 0.01 5.20
C ARG A 20 -7.93 0.91 4.08
N GLU A 21 -7.20 1.97 3.73
CA GLU A 21 -7.64 2.93 2.71
C GLU A 21 -7.60 2.31 1.29
N VAL A 22 -6.55 1.56 0.96
CA VAL A 22 -6.37 1.01 -0.39
C VAL A 22 -7.11 -0.31 -0.60
N MET A 23 -6.96 -1.24 0.34
CA MET A 23 -7.38 -2.64 0.20
C MET A 23 -8.48 -3.04 1.20
N ARG A 24 -8.92 -2.12 2.07
CA ARG A 24 -9.77 -2.44 3.24
C ARG A 24 -9.18 -3.53 4.13
N ASP A 25 -7.84 -3.63 4.13
CA ASP A 25 -7.09 -4.65 4.84
C ASP A 25 -5.90 -4.03 5.57
N PRO A 26 -5.95 -3.88 6.91
CA PRO A 26 -4.84 -3.30 7.69
C PRO A 26 -3.56 -4.15 7.64
N ARG A 27 -3.65 -5.45 7.29
CA ARG A 27 -2.48 -6.33 7.21
C ARG A 27 -1.77 -6.25 5.87
N PHE A 28 -2.38 -5.60 4.88
CA PHE A 28 -1.89 -5.59 3.50
C PHE A 28 -0.39 -5.30 3.39
N VAL A 29 0.07 -4.17 3.94
CA VAL A 29 1.49 -3.76 3.87
C VAL A 29 2.40 -4.70 4.67
N PHE A 30 1.91 -5.28 5.77
CA PHE A 30 2.68 -6.24 6.56
C PHE A 30 2.87 -7.57 5.82
N ASP A 31 1.81 -8.08 5.19
CA ASP A 31 1.90 -9.28 4.37
C ASP A 31 2.81 -9.05 3.16
N LEU A 32 2.70 -7.87 2.53
CA LEU A 32 3.59 -7.43 1.47
C LEU A 32 5.07 -7.45 1.93
N ARG A 33 5.37 -6.93 3.13
CA ARG A 33 6.71 -7.00 3.75
C ARG A 33 7.15 -8.42 4.08
N ALA A 34 6.21 -9.30 4.42
CA ALA A 34 6.46 -10.71 4.68
C ALA A 34 6.66 -11.54 3.38
N GLY A 35 6.69 -10.90 2.21
CA GLY A 35 6.94 -11.56 0.93
C GLY A 35 5.68 -11.97 0.16
N ARG A 36 4.49 -11.52 0.58
CA ARG A 36 3.26 -11.75 -0.19
C ARG A 36 3.37 -11.09 -1.56
N GLU A 37 3.16 -11.88 -2.60
CA GLU A 37 3.04 -11.36 -3.96
C GLU A 37 1.61 -10.88 -4.24
N PRO A 38 1.40 -9.55 -4.42
CA PRO A 38 0.11 -9.03 -4.80
C PRO A 38 -0.22 -9.43 -6.24
N ARG A 39 -1.46 -9.86 -6.47
CA ARG A 39 -1.96 -10.11 -7.83
C ARG A 39 -1.93 -8.82 -8.66
N ALA A 40 -1.88 -8.95 -9.99
CA ALA A 40 -1.86 -7.81 -10.91
C ALA A 40 -2.97 -6.77 -10.64
N ARG A 41 -4.18 -7.21 -10.29
CA ARG A 41 -5.29 -6.31 -9.89
C ARG A 41 -4.97 -5.48 -8.65
N THR A 42 -4.32 -6.08 -7.65
CA THR A 42 -3.88 -5.41 -6.43
C THR A 42 -2.82 -4.37 -6.73
N VAL A 43 -1.83 -4.72 -7.56
CA VAL A 43 -0.78 -3.78 -7.99
C VAL A 43 -1.38 -2.57 -8.70
N CYS A 44 -2.32 -2.80 -9.62
CA CYS A 44 -3.02 -1.73 -10.33
C CYS A 44 -3.76 -0.79 -9.37
N ARG A 45 -4.51 -1.35 -8.40
CA ARG A 45 -5.24 -0.57 -7.40
C ARG A 45 -4.30 0.26 -6.52
N VAL A 46 -3.19 -0.32 -6.07
CA VAL A 46 -2.17 0.39 -5.28
C VAL A 46 -1.55 1.52 -6.06
N ARG A 47 -1.16 1.28 -7.33
CA ARG A 47 -0.60 2.32 -8.20
C ARG A 47 -1.58 3.46 -8.43
N ALA A 48 -2.82 3.14 -8.79
CA ALA A 48 -3.87 4.14 -9.00
C ALA A 48 -4.13 5.00 -7.75
N PHE A 49 -4.06 4.39 -6.55
CA PHE A 49 -4.18 5.13 -5.29
C PHE A 49 -2.98 6.06 -5.03
N LEU A 50 -1.76 5.57 -5.27
CA LEU A 50 -0.54 6.37 -5.12
C LEU A 50 -0.51 7.54 -6.11
N GLU A 51 -0.97 7.33 -7.35
CA GLU A 51 -1.11 8.39 -8.36
C GLU A 51 -2.17 9.42 -7.98
N GLN A 52 -3.33 8.99 -7.46
CA GLN A 52 -4.37 9.90 -6.97
C GLN A 52 -3.94 10.73 -5.76
N SER A 53 -3.03 10.19 -4.94
CA SER A 53 -2.61 10.81 -3.69
C SER A 53 -1.31 11.62 -3.81
N ARG A 54 -0.77 11.74 -5.03
CA ARG A 54 0.41 12.51 -5.38
C ARG A 54 0.17 14.02 -5.25
#